data_AF-F0G2R5-F1
#
_entry.id   AF-F0G2R5-F1
#
_cell.length_a   1.000
_cell.length_b   1.000
_cell.length_c   1.000
_cell.angle_alpha   90.00
_cell.angle_beta   90.00
_cell.angle_gamma   90.00
#
_symmetry.space_group_name_H-M   'P 1'
#
loop_
_entity.id
_entity.type
_entity.pdbx_description
1 polymer ?
#
loop_
_entity_poly.entity_id
_entity_poly.type
_entity_poly.pdbx_seq_one_letter_code
_entity_poly.pdbx_strand_id
1 'polypeptide(L)'
;MRIAQIAPLTESVPPKLYGGTERVVSYITEALVDLGHDVTLFASGDSTTRATLEPVWPRALRLDSSIRDRVAPHMLLMETVARRAKDFDVLHFHMDYYSFSVFNRQETPYLTTLHGRLDLPEQQPVFDTFNTAPVISISNAQRQPLPQAKWLTTVYHGLPDTLYMPQPVEPRYLAFLGRISPEKRVDTAIRIAAQCGLPIRIAAKIDSADQEYFDREIKPLF
;
A
#
# COMPACT_ATOMS: atom_id res chain seq x y z
N MET A 1 8.74 -18.33 13.01
CA MET A 1 7.46 -18.58 12.30
C MET A 1 7.73 -18.51 10.81
N ARG A 2 6.96 -19.26 10.02
CA ARG A 2 6.89 -19.18 8.56
C ARG A 2 5.79 -18.18 8.19
N ILE A 3 6.15 -17.05 7.59
CA ILE A 3 5.25 -15.93 7.32
C ILE A 3 5.19 -15.70 5.81
N ALA A 4 3.98 -15.69 5.25
CA ALA A 4 3.77 -15.18 3.91
C ALA A 4 3.44 -13.69 3.98
N GLN A 5 4.25 -12.86 3.31
CA GLN A 5 3.96 -11.45 3.04
C GLN A 5 3.41 -11.34 1.63
N ILE A 6 2.18 -10.84 1.47
CA ILE A 6 1.49 -10.77 0.18
C ILE A 6 1.32 -9.31 -0.21
N ALA A 7 2.15 -8.87 -1.17
CA ALA A 7 2.16 -7.51 -1.69
C ALA A 7 1.20 -7.36 -2.88
N PRO A 8 0.64 -6.15 -3.12
CA PRO A 8 0.11 -5.80 -4.42
C PRO A 8 1.18 -5.96 -5.51
N LEU A 9 0.76 -6.32 -6.72
CA LEU A 9 1.67 -6.44 -7.87
C LEU A 9 1.86 -5.11 -8.62
N THR A 10 1.24 -4.03 -8.14
CA THR A 10 1.24 -2.72 -8.82
C THR A 10 2.66 -2.14 -8.91
N GLU A 11 3.39 -2.16 -7.80
CA GLU A 11 4.81 -1.80 -7.74
C GLU A 11 5.72 -3.01 -7.48
N SER A 12 7.02 -2.81 -7.61
CA SER A 12 8.02 -3.70 -6.99
C SER A 12 8.07 -3.45 -5.49
N VAL A 13 8.59 -4.42 -4.75
CA VAL A 13 8.85 -4.33 -3.32
C VAL A 13 10.38 -4.39 -3.11
N PRO A 14 11.04 -3.33 -2.65
CA PRO A 14 10.54 -1.96 -2.53
C PRO A 14 10.25 -1.32 -3.91
N PRO A 15 9.44 -0.26 -3.96
CA PRO A 15 9.09 0.39 -5.21
C PRO A 15 10.26 1.20 -5.76
N LYS A 16 10.49 1.10 -7.08
CA LYS A 16 11.50 1.88 -7.81
C LYS A 16 11.22 3.40 -7.81
N LEU A 17 9.94 3.77 -7.75
CA LEU A 17 9.47 5.15 -7.78
C LEU A 17 8.55 5.42 -6.57
N TYR A 18 7.43 6.09 -6.80
CA TYR A 18 6.42 6.32 -5.78
C TYR A 18 5.52 5.08 -5.61
N GLY A 19 5.61 4.44 -4.44
CA GLY A 19 4.70 3.39 -3.96
C GLY A 19 4.66 3.44 -2.44
N GLY A 20 3.48 3.69 -1.86
CA GLY A 20 3.32 3.80 -0.40
C GLY A 20 3.25 2.42 0.26
N THR A 21 2.29 1.62 -0.22
CA THR A 21 2.02 0.28 0.30
C THR A 21 3.23 -0.63 0.17
N GLU A 22 3.78 -0.78 -1.03
CA GLU A 22 4.89 -1.69 -1.31
C GLU A 22 6.18 -1.29 -0.56
N ARG A 23 6.35 0.00 -0.26
CA ARG A 23 7.45 0.47 0.58
C ARG A 23 7.30 -0.01 2.02
N VAL A 24 6.09 0.08 2.57
CA VAL A 24 5.80 -0.44 3.92
C VAL A 24 5.91 -1.96 3.96
N VAL A 25 5.41 -2.65 2.93
CA VAL A 25 5.56 -4.12 2.82
C VAL A 25 7.04 -4.50 2.84
N SER A 26 7.89 -3.77 2.11
CA SER A 26 9.34 -3.97 2.18
C SER A 26 9.85 -3.81 3.61
N TYR A 27 9.53 -2.71 4.30
CA TYR A 27 10.02 -2.48 5.67
C TYR A 27 9.60 -3.58 6.65
N ILE A 28 8.33 -4.00 6.61
CA ILE A 28 7.82 -5.05 7.50
C ILE A 28 8.45 -6.40 7.14
N THR A 29 8.56 -6.72 5.84
CA THR A 29 9.20 -7.96 5.37
C THR A 29 10.64 -8.06 5.87
N GLU A 30 11.42 -6.99 5.69
CA GLU A 30 12.82 -6.95 6.10
C GLU A 30 12.98 -7.00 7.62
N ALA A 31 12.13 -6.29 8.37
CA ALA A 31 12.16 -6.34 9.83
C ALA A 31 11.79 -7.73 10.38
N LEU A 32 10.84 -8.44 9.75
CA LEU A 32 10.50 -9.81 10.13
C LEU A 32 11.66 -10.78 9.87
N VAL A 33 12.39 -10.60 8.76
CA VAL A 33 13.62 -11.36 8.51
C VAL A 33 14.68 -11.08 9.59
N ASP A 34 14.89 -9.81 9.96
CA ASP A 34 15.84 -9.43 11.02
C ASP A 34 15.48 -10.00 12.39
N LEU A 35 14.19 -10.20 12.66
CA LEU A 35 13.69 -10.87 13.87
C LEU A 35 13.83 -12.41 13.82
N GLY A 36 14.38 -12.97 12.74
CA GLY A 36 14.64 -14.41 12.59
C GLY A 36 13.43 -15.23 12.15
N HIS A 37 12.41 -14.61 11.56
CA HIS A 37 11.30 -15.33 10.94
C HIS A 37 11.71 -15.87 9.55
N ASP A 38 11.12 -16.99 9.16
CA ASP A 38 11.20 -17.51 7.80
C ASP A 38 10.11 -16.82 6.97
N VAL A 39 10.51 -15.86 6.13
CA VAL A 39 9.57 -15.01 5.39
C VAL A 39 9.61 -15.36 3.92
N THR A 40 8.43 -15.58 3.34
CA THR A 40 8.23 -15.60 1.88
C THR A 40 7.45 -14.36 1.46
N LEU A 41 8.02 -13.59 0.54
CA LEU A 41 7.37 -12.43 -0.07
C LEU A 41 6.75 -12.83 -1.41
N PHE A 42 5.43 -12.83 -1.51
CA PHE A 42 4.72 -12.95 -2.77
C PHE A 42 4.56 -11.56 -3.40
N ALA A 43 5.27 -11.33 -4.50
CA ALA A 43 5.33 -10.01 -5.15
C ALA A 43 5.63 -10.13 -6.66
N SER A 44 5.86 -8.99 -7.30
CA SER A 44 6.39 -8.93 -8.67
C SER A 44 7.86 -9.38 -8.70
N GLY A 45 8.28 -10.01 -9.79
CA GLY A 45 9.60 -10.64 -9.94
C GLY A 45 10.77 -9.66 -10.05
N ASP A 46 10.50 -8.36 -10.24
CA ASP A 46 11.49 -7.29 -10.17
C ASP A 46 11.60 -6.65 -8.77
N SER A 47 11.02 -7.30 -7.75
CA SER A 47 11.20 -6.98 -6.33
C SER A 47 12.58 -7.43 -5.82
N THR A 48 13.03 -6.83 -4.71
CA THR A 48 14.31 -7.16 -4.06
C THR A 48 14.09 -7.24 -2.56
N THR A 49 14.46 -8.36 -1.96
CA THR A 49 14.26 -8.62 -0.53
C THR A 49 15.29 -9.62 0.00
N ARG A 50 15.54 -9.63 1.32
CA ARG A 50 16.31 -10.70 1.98
C ARG A 50 15.45 -11.92 2.30
N ALA A 51 14.12 -11.79 2.25
CA ALA A 51 13.18 -12.91 2.35
C ALA A 51 13.28 -13.82 1.11
N THR A 52 12.62 -14.98 1.17
CA THR A 52 12.41 -15.79 -0.05
C THR A 52 11.41 -15.06 -0.95
N LEU A 53 11.81 -14.67 -2.16
CA LEU A 53 10.90 -14.06 -3.13
C LEU A 53 10.14 -15.15 -3.89
N GLU A 54 8.81 -15.10 -3.84
CA GLU A 54 7.92 -15.85 -4.74
C GLU A 54 7.40 -14.90 -5.83
N PRO A 55 7.96 -14.95 -7.06
CA PRO A 55 7.56 -14.05 -8.13
C PRO A 55 6.27 -14.54 -8.80
N VAL A 56 5.16 -13.86 -8.56
CA VAL A 56 3.86 -14.25 -9.17
C VAL A 56 3.68 -13.68 -10.58
N TRP A 57 4.28 -12.53 -10.84
CA TRP A 57 4.30 -11.91 -12.14
C TRP A 57 5.68 -11.35 -12.46
N PRO A 58 6.19 -11.39 -13.70
CA PRO A 58 7.60 -11.06 -13.96
C PRO A 58 8.03 -9.65 -13.52
N ARG A 59 7.15 -8.64 -13.59
CA ARG A 59 7.47 -7.24 -13.28
C ARG A 59 6.29 -6.48 -12.69
N ALA A 60 6.54 -5.42 -11.94
CA ALA A 60 5.53 -4.51 -11.43
C ALA A 60 4.55 -4.04 -12.53
N LEU A 61 3.25 -4.21 -12.29
CA LEU A 61 2.21 -3.99 -13.30
C LEU A 61 2.10 -2.54 -13.76
N ARG A 62 2.47 -1.56 -12.93
CA ARG A 62 2.32 -0.15 -13.31
C ARG A 62 3.27 0.25 -14.44
N LEU A 63 4.51 -0.20 -14.38
CA LEU A 63 5.54 0.16 -15.36
C LEU A 63 5.58 -0.80 -16.55
N ASP A 64 4.74 -1.86 -16.52
CA ASP A 64 4.60 -2.77 -17.65
C ASP A 64 3.50 -2.28 -18.61
N SER A 65 3.92 -1.63 -19.70
CA SER A 65 3.01 -1.13 -20.74
C SER A 65 2.30 -2.23 -21.52
N SER A 66 2.69 -3.51 -21.37
CA SER A 66 2.03 -4.64 -22.04
C SER A 66 0.80 -5.14 -21.27
N ILE A 67 0.67 -4.79 -19.98
CA ILE A 67 -0.45 -5.22 -19.14
C ILE A 67 -1.73 -4.48 -19.53
N ARG A 68 -2.77 -5.26 -19.83
CA ARG A 68 -4.11 -4.75 -20.15
C ARG A 68 -5.14 -5.12 -19.10
N ASP A 69 -5.00 -6.29 -18.51
CA ASP A 69 -5.81 -6.76 -17.39
C ASP A 69 -4.94 -6.82 -16.14
N ARG A 70 -5.18 -5.88 -15.22
CA ARG A 70 -4.46 -5.83 -13.94
C ARG A 70 -5.05 -6.79 -12.91
N VAL A 71 -6.27 -7.27 -13.11
CA VAL A 71 -6.96 -8.19 -12.19
C VAL A 71 -6.43 -9.61 -12.38
N ALA A 72 -6.19 -10.05 -13.61
CA ALA A 72 -5.72 -11.41 -13.88
C ALA A 72 -4.44 -11.82 -13.12
N PRO A 73 -3.36 -11.02 -13.04
CA PRO A 73 -2.20 -11.34 -12.21
C PRO A 73 -2.51 -11.41 -10.71
N HIS A 74 -3.42 -10.58 -10.21
CA HIS A 74 -3.83 -10.63 -8.80
C HIS A 74 -4.72 -11.84 -8.50
N MET A 75 -5.53 -12.29 -9.46
CA MET A 75 -6.26 -13.56 -9.34
C MET A 75 -5.29 -14.74 -9.25
N LEU A 76 -4.25 -14.75 -10.09
CA LEU A 76 -3.17 -15.73 -10.02
C LEU A 76 -2.46 -15.69 -8.65
N LEU A 77 -2.17 -14.50 -8.12
CA LEU A 77 -1.58 -14.33 -6.79
C LEU A 77 -2.43 -14.97 -5.69
N MET A 78 -3.75 -14.75 -5.68
CA MET A 78 -4.63 -15.35 -4.68
C MET A 78 -4.62 -16.88 -4.76
N GLU A 79 -4.67 -17.45 -5.95
CA GLU A 79 -4.63 -18.90 -6.14
C GLU A 79 -3.26 -19.49 -5.75
N THR A 80 -2.15 -18.85 -6.14
CA THR A 80 -0.80 -19.29 -5.79
C THR A 80 -0.59 -19.32 -4.28
N VAL A 81 -1.03 -18.28 -3.57
CA VAL A 81 -0.96 -18.23 -2.10
C VAL A 81 -1.88 -19.30 -1.49
N ALA A 82 -3.10 -19.46 -2.00
CA ALA A 82 -4.05 -20.45 -1.47
C ALA A 82 -3.52 -21.89 -1.56
N ARG A 83 -2.88 -22.26 -2.67
CA ARG A 83 -2.27 -23.60 -2.86
C ARG A 83 -1.14 -23.90 -1.87
N ARG A 84 -0.47 -22.85 -1.38
CA ARG A 84 0.67 -22.94 -0.47
C ARG A 84 0.32 -22.50 0.96
N ALA A 85 -0.95 -22.22 1.26
CA ALA A 85 -1.34 -21.65 2.55
C ALA A 85 -0.86 -22.48 3.75
N LYS A 86 -0.92 -23.82 3.65
CA LYS A 86 -0.47 -24.75 4.69
C LYS A 86 1.05 -24.76 4.95
N ASP A 87 1.83 -24.14 4.05
CA ASP A 87 3.29 -24.02 4.22
C ASP A 87 3.65 -22.93 5.24
N PHE A 88 2.67 -22.08 5.61
CA PHE A 88 2.87 -20.92 6.46
C PHE A 88 2.09 -21.02 7.77
N ASP A 89 2.62 -20.36 8.80
CA ASP A 89 1.95 -20.22 10.08
C ASP A 89 0.95 -19.04 10.04
N VAL A 90 1.21 -18.01 9.21
CA VAL A 90 0.33 -16.86 8.99
C VAL A 90 0.50 -16.26 7.59
N LEU A 91 -0.61 -15.80 7.02
CA LEU A 91 -0.66 -15.06 5.75
C LEU A 91 -1.00 -13.58 6.02
N HIS A 92 -0.12 -12.66 5.60
CA HIS A 92 -0.31 -11.23 5.81
C HIS A 92 -0.52 -10.52 4.47
N PHE A 93 -1.74 -10.07 4.22
CA PHE A 93 -2.13 -9.40 2.98
C PHE A 93 -2.09 -7.88 3.08
N HIS A 94 -1.76 -7.24 1.95
CA HIS A 94 -1.72 -5.78 1.80
C HIS A 94 -2.55 -5.30 0.60
N MET A 95 -3.57 -6.07 0.20
CA MET A 95 -4.36 -5.86 -1.03
C MET A 95 -5.85 -5.65 -0.75
N ASP A 96 -6.15 -4.80 0.23
CA ASP A 96 -7.50 -4.48 0.67
C ASP A 96 -8.35 -5.77 0.89
N TYR A 97 -9.48 -5.90 0.21
CA TYR A 97 -10.44 -7.00 0.41
C TYR A 97 -10.25 -8.20 -0.55
N TYR A 98 -9.18 -8.24 -1.35
CA TYR A 98 -8.95 -9.32 -2.34
C TYR A 98 -8.86 -10.71 -1.68
N SER A 99 -8.34 -10.79 -0.46
CA SER A 99 -8.15 -12.06 0.25
C SER A 99 -9.45 -12.64 0.83
N PHE A 100 -10.49 -11.84 1.03
CA PHE A 100 -11.58 -12.23 1.93
C PHE A 100 -12.36 -13.46 1.46
N SER A 101 -12.70 -13.54 0.17
CA SER A 101 -13.52 -14.66 -0.34
C SER A 101 -12.80 -16.00 -0.23
N VAL A 102 -11.51 -16.04 -0.56
CA VAL A 102 -10.74 -17.30 -0.58
C VAL A 102 -10.29 -17.68 0.82
N PHE A 103 -9.69 -16.74 1.55
CA PHE A 103 -8.96 -17.05 2.78
C PHE A 103 -9.84 -17.13 4.04
N ASN A 104 -11.06 -16.58 4.03
CA ASN A 104 -12.05 -16.88 5.08
C ASN A 104 -12.48 -18.35 5.12
N ARG A 105 -12.21 -19.11 4.05
CA ARG A 105 -12.56 -20.52 3.92
C ARG A 105 -11.35 -21.45 4.11
N GLN A 106 -10.19 -20.89 4.49
CA GLN A 106 -8.96 -21.64 4.70
C GLN A 106 -8.67 -21.80 6.19
N GLU A 107 -7.94 -22.85 6.53
CA GLU A 107 -7.55 -23.12 7.93
C GLU A 107 -6.36 -22.27 8.37
N THR A 108 -5.44 -21.93 7.47
CA THR A 108 -4.26 -21.12 7.79
C THR A 108 -4.69 -19.72 8.24
N PRO A 109 -4.24 -19.25 9.42
CA PRO A 109 -4.52 -17.90 9.88
C PRO A 109 -4.07 -16.85 8.87
N TYR A 110 -4.92 -15.85 8.64
CA TYR A 110 -4.56 -14.70 7.82
C TYR A 110 -4.98 -13.40 8.48
N LEU A 111 -4.42 -12.30 7.99
CA LEU A 111 -4.88 -10.94 8.29
C LEU A 111 -4.56 -10.02 7.11
N THR A 112 -5.33 -8.94 6.99
CA THR A 112 -5.07 -7.91 5.99
C THR A 112 -4.81 -6.55 6.65
N THR A 113 -3.72 -5.90 6.30
CA THR A 113 -3.53 -4.47 6.60
C THR A 113 -4.15 -3.63 5.48
N LEU A 114 -5.07 -2.74 5.83
CA LEU A 114 -5.74 -1.85 4.87
C LEU A 114 -4.96 -0.55 4.71
N HIS A 115 -4.61 -0.19 3.46
CA HIS A 115 -3.79 0.98 3.15
C HIS A 115 -4.57 2.10 2.46
N GLY A 116 -5.64 1.71 1.75
CA GLY A 116 -6.42 2.60 0.92
C GLY A 116 -7.45 3.45 1.67
N ARG A 117 -8.25 4.16 0.87
CA ARG A 117 -9.47 4.81 1.31
C ARG A 117 -10.49 3.76 1.73
N LEU A 118 -11.18 4.04 2.83
CA LEU A 118 -12.22 3.16 3.41
C LEU A 118 -13.62 3.78 3.36
N ASP A 119 -13.75 4.99 2.83
CA ASP A 119 -14.97 5.79 2.79
C ASP A 119 -15.76 5.63 1.49
N LEU A 120 -15.39 4.65 0.65
CA LEU A 120 -16.08 4.40 -0.61
C LEU A 120 -17.38 3.60 -0.36
N PRO A 121 -18.55 4.02 -0.88
CA PRO A 121 -19.82 3.35 -0.64
C PRO A 121 -19.82 1.86 -0.99
N GLU A 122 -19.07 1.47 -2.03
CA GLU A 122 -19.00 0.09 -2.52
C GLU A 122 -18.29 -0.86 -1.53
N GLN A 123 -17.49 -0.32 -0.61
CA GLN A 123 -16.82 -1.12 0.41
C GLN A 123 -17.75 -1.52 1.56
N GLN A 124 -18.79 -0.74 1.85
CA GLN A 124 -19.76 -1.06 2.91
C GLN A 124 -20.34 -2.49 2.77
N PRO A 125 -20.96 -2.88 1.65
CA PRO A 125 -21.52 -4.22 1.50
C PRO A 125 -20.45 -5.32 1.52
N VAL A 126 -19.20 -5.03 1.11
CA VAL A 126 -18.08 -5.99 1.20
C VAL A 126 -17.77 -6.29 2.67
N PHE A 127 -17.64 -5.26 3.50
CA PHE A 127 -17.32 -5.43 4.92
C PHE A 127 -18.51 -5.90 5.76
N ASP A 128 -19.74 -5.64 5.33
CA ASP A 128 -20.94 -6.27 5.91
C ASP A 128 -20.94 -7.78 5.66
N THR A 129 -20.61 -8.20 4.43
CA THR A 129 -20.58 -9.61 4.02
C THR A 129 -19.42 -10.37 4.67
N PHE A 130 -18.25 -9.75 4.74
CA PHE A 130 -17.03 -10.35 5.29
C PHE A 130 -16.67 -9.77 6.66
N ASN A 131 -17.67 -9.54 7.52
CA ASN A 131 -17.51 -8.93 8.84
C ASN A 131 -16.67 -9.76 9.83
N THR A 132 -16.27 -10.98 9.47
CA THR A 132 -15.36 -11.83 10.25
C THR A 132 -13.91 -11.84 9.74
N ALA A 133 -13.64 -11.19 8.60
CA ALA A 133 -12.31 -11.09 8.02
C ALA A 133 -11.40 -10.22 8.91
N PRO A 134 -10.29 -10.77 9.43
CA PRO A 134 -9.40 -10.04 10.34
C PRO A 134 -8.62 -8.93 9.62
N VAL A 135 -8.80 -7.70 10.05
CA VAL A 135 -8.14 -6.53 9.46
C VAL A 135 -7.37 -5.69 10.48
N ILE A 136 -6.29 -5.07 10.00
CA ILE A 136 -5.45 -4.11 10.72
C ILE A 136 -5.62 -2.74 10.09
N SER A 137 -5.83 -1.73 10.92
CA SER A 137 -5.83 -0.33 10.50
C SER A 137 -4.46 0.31 10.70
N ILE A 138 -4.09 1.23 9.82
CA ILE A 138 -2.84 2.00 9.90
C ILE A 138 -2.97 3.26 10.74
N SER A 139 -4.19 3.56 11.22
CA SER A 139 -4.47 4.56 12.25
C SER A 139 -5.84 4.30 12.88
N ASN A 140 -6.11 4.87 14.07
CA ASN A 140 -7.44 4.79 14.67
C ASN A 140 -8.52 5.53 13.86
N ALA A 141 -8.14 6.63 13.19
CA ALA A 141 -9.06 7.42 12.36
C ALA A 141 -9.51 6.66 11.11
N GLN A 142 -8.63 5.82 10.53
CA GLN A 142 -8.95 5.04 9.33
C GLN A 142 -10.15 4.11 9.53
N ARG A 143 -10.44 3.69 10.77
CA ARG A 143 -11.54 2.76 11.07
C ARG A 143 -12.92 3.37 10.93
N GLN A 144 -13.03 4.70 11.04
CA GLN A 144 -14.31 5.40 11.16
C GLN A 144 -15.31 5.10 10.04
N PRO A 145 -14.90 5.00 8.76
CA PRO A 145 -15.84 4.71 7.69
C PRO A 145 -16.39 3.28 7.71
N LEU A 146 -15.69 2.32 8.33
CA LEU A 146 -16.06 0.90 8.36
C LEU A 146 -16.08 0.37 9.80
N PRO A 147 -16.98 0.85 10.67
CA PRO A 147 -17.03 0.45 12.08
C PRO A 147 -17.40 -1.03 12.28
N GLN A 148 -18.03 -1.66 11.27
CA GLN A 148 -18.45 -3.06 11.29
C GLN A 148 -17.32 -4.06 10.99
N ALA A 149 -16.20 -3.60 10.43
CA ALA A 149 -15.09 -4.48 10.10
C ALA A 149 -14.47 -5.10 11.36
N LYS A 150 -13.94 -6.33 11.27
CA LYS A 150 -13.26 -7.00 12.38
C LYS A 150 -11.83 -6.46 12.56
N TRP A 151 -11.75 -5.26 13.12
CA TRP A 151 -10.50 -4.61 13.50
C TRP A 151 -9.83 -5.38 14.65
N LEU A 152 -8.70 -6.06 14.38
CA LEU A 152 -7.94 -6.72 15.43
C LEU A 152 -7.17 -5.70 16.27
N THR A 153 -6.47 -4.77 15.61
CA THR A 153 -5.72 -3.70 16.26
C THR A 153 -5.33 -2.61 15.25
N THR A 154 -4.69 -1.55 15.75
CA THR A 154 -4.07 -0.49 14.95
C THR A 154 -2.56 -0.67 15.01
N VAL A 155 -1.92 -0.73 13.86
CA VAL A 155 -0.46 -0.71 13.75
C VAL A 155 -0.09 0.45 12.84
N TYR A 156 0.46 1.51 13.43
CA TYR A 156 0.96 2.65 12.67
C TYR A 156 2.17 2.22 11.83
N HIS A 157 2.28 2.76 10.61
CA HIS A 157 3.46 2.51 9.79
C HIS A 157 4.73 3.04 10.46
N GLY A 158 5.73 2.16 10.54
CA GLY A 158 7.10 2.54 10.86
C GLY A 158 7.90 2.89 9.61
N LEU A 159 9.11 3.39 9.84
CA LEU A 159 10.16 3.55 8.84
C LEU A 159 11.49 3.06 9.44
N PRO A 160 12.45 2.58 8.64
CA PRO A 160 13.75 2.20 9.16
C PRO A 160 14.45 3.40 9.81
N ASP A 161 14.97 3.23 11.02
CA ASP A 161 15.57 4.31 11.82
C ASP A 161 16.76 4.99 11.12
N THR A 162 17.45 4.25 10.24
CA THR A 162 18.61 4.73 9.49
C THR A 162 18.25 5.33 8.13
N LEU A 163 16.97 5.37 7.75
CA LEU A 163 16.55 5.81 6.42
C LEU A 163 16.75 7.30 6.20
N TYR A 164 16.41 8.12 7.19
CA TYR A 164 16.49 9.57 7.11
C TYR A 164 17.22 10.13 8.32
N MET A 165 18.35 10.79 8.08
CA MET A 165 19.08 11.53 9.10
C MET A 165 18.88 13.03 8.88
N PRO A 166 18.16 13.75 9.76
CA PRO A 166 17.99 15.19 9.64
C PRO A 166 19.33 15.90 9.55
N GLN A 167 19.46 16.80 8.58
CA GLN A 167 20.65 17.65 8.41
C GLN A 167 20.27 19.11 8.69
N PRO A 168 21.20 19.94 9.23
CA PRO A 168 20.99 21.37 9.33
C PRO A 168 20.77 21.97 7.94
N VAL A 169 19.67 22.69 7.76
CA VAL A 169 19.33 23.37 6.51
C VAL A 169 18.67 24.71 6.83
N GLU A 170 18.86 25.70 5.95
CA GLU A 170 18.05 26.91 5.97
C GLU A 170 16.68 26.61 5.32
N PRO A 171 15.54 26.86 6.01
CA PRO A 171 14.22 26.66 5.42
C PRO A 171 13.96 27.71 4.32
N ARG A 172 14.07 27.30 3.05
CA ARG A 172 13.91 28.21 1.89
C ARG A 172 12.64 27.96 1.08
N TYR A 173 11.96 26.84 1.30
CA TYR A 173 10.75 26.44 0.56
C TYR A 173 9.89 25.49 1.39
N LEU A 174 8.60 25.38 1.04
CA LEU A 174 7.72 24.30 1.49
C LEU A 174 7.75 23.15 0.48
N ALA A 175 7.67 21.91 0.97
CA ALA A 175 7.71 20.73 0.12
C ALA A 175 6.37 20.00 0.12
N PHE A 176 5.96 19.53 -1.05
CA PHE A 176 4.89 18.55 -1.19
C PHE A 176 5.42 17.33 -1.93
N LEU A 177 5.28 16.15 -1.32
CA LEU A 177 5.65 14.87 -1.91
C LEU A 177 4.44 13.93 -1.86
N GLY A 178 3.98 13.44 -3.01
CA GLY A 178 2.78 12.60 -3.02
C GLY A 178 2.22 12.25 -4.38
N ARG A 179 0.91 12.08 -4.43
CA ARG A 179 0.12 11.98 -5.66
C ARG A 179 -0.67 13.27 -5.83
N ILE A 180 -0.83 13.73 -7.05
CA ILE A 180 -1.81 14.74 -7.39
C ILE A 180 -3.17 14.07 -7.42
N SER A 181 -3.97 14.28 -6.38
CA SER A 181 -5.32 13.74 -6.30
C SER A 181 -6.17 14.53 -5.31
N PRO A 182 -7.52 14.44 -5.40
CA PRO A 182 -8.42 15.22 -4.56
C PRO A 182 -8.18 15.03 -3.05
N GLU A 183 -7.88 13.81 -2.60
CA GLU A 183 -7.62 13.52 -1.18
C GLU A 183 -6.26 14.03 -0.70
N LYS A 184 -5.32 14.31 -1.61
CA LYS A 184 -3.98 14.81 -1.25
C LYS A 184 -3.90 16.33 -1.19
N ARG A 185 -4.90 17.04 -1.71
CA ARG A 185 -5.12 18.49 -1.53
C ARG A 185 -3.90 19.36 -1.81
N VAL A 186 -3.27 19.13 -2.96
CA VAL A 186 -2.11 19.92 -3.43
C VAL A 186 -2.49 21.40 -3.57
N ASP A 187 -3.73 21.69 -3.97
CA ASP A 187 -4.33 23.03 -4.00
C ASP A 187 -4.14 23.77 -2.67
N THR A 188 -4.35 23.05 -1.57
CA THR A 188 -4.26 23.60 -0.22
C THR A 188 -2.80 23.84 0.18
N ALA A 189 -1.89 22.93 -0.19
CA ALA A 189 -0.47 23.14 0.03
C ALA A 189 0.07 24.38 -0.72
N ILE A 190 -0.37 24.59 -1.97
CA ILE A 190 -0.01 25.79 -2.75
C ILE A 190 -0.52 27.06 -2.08
N ARG A 191 -1.79 27.08 -1.62
CA ARG A 191 -2.35 28.24 -0.91
C ARG A 191 -1.62 28.55 0.39
N ILE A 192 -1.24 27.52 1.16
CA ILE A 192 -0.45 27.70 2.39
C ILE A 192 0.91 28.34 2.05
N ALA A 193 1.60 27.84 1.03
CA ALA A 193 2.89 28.40 0.62
C ALA A 193 2.78 29.87 0.20
N ALA A 194 1.76 30.22 -0.57
CA ALA A 194 1.47 31.60 -0.96
C ALA A 194 1.20 32.50 0.26
N GLN A 195 0.41 32.04 1.22
CA GLN A 195 0.14 32.78 2.47
C GLN A 195 1.38 32.96 3.34
N CYS A 196 2.30 31.99 3.33
CA CYS A 196 3.58 32.09 4.03
C CYS A 196 4.62 32.94 3.28
N GLY A 197 4.35 33.37 2.04
CA GLY A 197 5.35 34.06 1.21
C GLY A 197 6.56 33.18 0.87
N LEU A 198 6.41 31.85 0.89
CA LEU A 198 7.48 30.90 0.60
C LEU A 198 7.23 30.17 -0.72
N PRO A 199 8.27 29.87 -1.51
CA PRO A 199 8.11 29.01 -2.68
C PRO A 199 7.74 27.58 -2.25
N ILE A 200 6.97 26.89 -3.09
CA ILE A 200 6.64 25.47 -2.91
C ILE A 200 7.31 24.61 -3.98
N ARG A 201 7.89 23.48 -3.57
CA ARG A 201 8.39 22.43 -4.46
C ARG A 201 7.47 21.23 -4.39
N ILE A 202 6.90 20.84 -5.53
CA ILE A 202 5.93 19.75 -5.63
C ILE A 202 6.58 18.62 -6.42
N ALA A 203 6.84 17.50 -5.74
CA ALA A 203 7.26 16.25 -6.34
C ALA A 203 6.10 15.27 -6.23
N ALA A 204 5.25 15.20 -7.25
CA ALA A 204 4.08 14.34 -7.21
C ALA A 204 3.82 13.66 -8.54
N LYS A 205 3.34 12.42 -8.47
CA LYS A 205 2.85 11.70 -9.65
C LYS A 205 1.38 12.04 -9.93
N ILE A 206 0.97 11.94 -11.18
CA ILE A 206 -0.43 12.04 -11.61
C ILE A 206 -0.80 10.66 -12.14
N ASP A 207 -1.78 10.00 -11.51
CA ASP A 207 -2.31 8.74 -12.03
C ASP A 207 -3.40 9.05 -13.08
N SER A 208 -3.68 8.13 -14.00
CA SER A 208 -4.64 8.37 -15.10
C SER A 208 -6.04 8.76 -14.60
N ALA A 209 -6.44 8.25 -13.43
CA ALA A 209 -7.71 8.60 -12.80
C ALA A 209 -7.76 10.06 -12.28
N ASP A 210 -6.61 10.68 -12.05
CA ASP A 210 -6.49 12.04 -11.49
C ASP A 210 -6.13 13.10 -12.54
N GLN A 211 -6.02 12.72 -13.81
CA GLN A 211 -5.60 13.62 -14.89
C GLN A 211 -6.57 14.81 -15.03
N GLU A 212 -7.88 14.55 -15.00
CA GLU A 212 -8.88 15.61 -15.08
C GLU A 212 -8.77 16.58 -13.89
N TYR A 213 -8.59 16.05 -12.67
CA TYR A 213 -8.41 16.86 -11.46
C TYR A 213 -7.17 17.75 -11.59
N PHE A 214 -6.05 17.19 -12.07
CA PHE A 214 -4.84 17.98 -12.29
C PHE A 214 -5.08 19.12 -13.28
N ASP A 215 -5.63 18.83 -14.46
CA ASP A 215 -5.80 19.83 -15.52
C ASP A 215 -6.77 20.95 -15.13
N ARG A 216 -7.83 20.63 -14.38
CA ARG A 216 -8.87 21.59 -13.99
C ARG A 216 -8.54 22.39 -12.73
N GLU A 217 -8.01 21.74 -11.69
CA GLU A 217 -7.93 22.33 -10.35
C GLU A 217 -6.50 22.70 -9.95
N ILE A 218 -5.49 21.99 -10.45
CA ILE A 218 -4.10 22.13 -9.97
C ILE A 218 -3.24 22.91 -10.97
N LYS A 219 -3.30 22.56 -12.25
CA LYS A 219 -2.51 23.21 -13.31
C LYS A 219 -2.71 24.73 -13.39
N PRO A 220 -3.93 25.30 -13.18
CA PRO A 220 -4.12 26.75 -13.19
C PRO A 220 -3.54 27.50 -11.98
N LEU A 221 -3.05 26.79 -10.95
CA LEU A 221 -2.46 27.40 -9.75
C LEU A 221 -0.97 27.70 -9.91
N PHE A 222 -0.38 27.34 -11.05
CA PHE A 222 0.99 27.66 -11.45
C PHE A 222 0.98 28.73 -12.54
#